data_AF-A0A260W095-F1
#
_entry.id   AF-A0A260W095-F1
#
_cell.length_a   1.000
_cell.length_b   1.000
_cell.length_c   1.000
_cell.angle_alpha   90.00
_cell.angle_beta   90.00
_cell.angle_gamma   90.00
#
_symmetry.space_group_name_H-M   'P 1'
#
loop_
_entity.id
_entity.type
_entity.pdbx_description
1 polymer ?
#
loop_
_entity_poly.entity_id
_entity_poly.type
_entity_poly.pdbx_seq_one_letter_code
_entity_poly.pdbx_strand_id
1 'polypeptide(L)'
;MKYVRAFAVFAVTLIVAFSTLSQSVAPRAVAQTPTAPPFSYQSEILMKNPVVCARWGSQETLLRRGYYVGNTGFGYDKMYNYHQIRKFGVWVATVGVLAGCAPDADPTTAVFRNYFERVQCSFWIINCRATGEIQWVRSVESNRLDQNMTTSDKRKGNISIYCENPATAPLCPDWMAKVPV
;
A
#
# COMPACT_ATOMS: atom_id res chain seq x y z
N MET A 1 -73.33 -61.18 -7.84
CA MET A 1 -72.94 -61.50 -6.45
C MET A 1 -71.46 -61.87 -6.42
N LYS A 2 -70.68 -61.10 -5.66
CA LYS A 2 -69.33 -61.32 -5.06
C LYS A 2 -68.41 -62.42 -5.64
N TYR A 3 -67.27 -62.03 -6.22
CA TYR A 3 -65.91 -62.65 -6.12
C TYR A 3 -64.90 -61.55 -6.58
N VAL A 4 -63.98 -60.97 -5.79
CA VAL A 4 -62.82 -61.45 -4.99
C VAL A 4 -61.50 -61.47 -5.80
N ARG A 5 -60.45 -60.85 -5.20
CA ARG A 5 -58.97 -60.93 -5.46
C ARG A 5 -58.43 -60.13 -6.65
N ALA A 6 -57.22 -59.56 -6.63
CA ALA A 6 -56.17 -59.37 -5.64
C ALA A 6 -55.25 -58.24 -6.17
N PHE A 7 -54.88 -57.26 -5.35
CA PHE A 7 -53.87 -56.27 -5.74
C PHE A 7 -52.49 -56.81 -5.40
N ALA A 8 -51.69 -57.04 -6.44
CA ALA A 8 -50.30 -57.42 -6.34
C ALA A 8 -49.46 -56.24 -5.80
N VAL A 9 -48.78 -56.47 -4.69
CA VAL A 9 -47.76 -55.58 -4.13
C VAL A 9 -46.47 -55.79 -4.93
N PHE A 10 -46.08 -54.81 -5.75
CA PHE A 10 -44.74 -54.77 -6.33
C PHE A 10 -43.81 -54.03 -5.38
N ALA A 11 -42.94 -54.79 -4.69
CA ALA A 11 -41.81 -54.26 -3.95
C ALA A 11 -40.70 -53.91 -4.96
N VAL A 12 -40.43 -52.62 -5.14
CA VAL A 12 -39.26 -52.14 -5.88
C VAL A 12 -38.13 -51.92 -4.88
N THR A 13 -37.19 -52.86 -4.83
CA THR A 13 -35.97 -52.74 -4.05
C THR A 13 -34.99 -51.84 -4.80
N LEU A 14 -34.83 -50.58 -4.36
CA LEU A 14 -33.84 -49.65 -4.88
C LEU A 14 -32.48 -49.95 -4.23
N ILE A 15 -31.54 -50.51 -5.00
CA ILE A 15 -30.15 -50.69 -4.59
C ILE A 15 -29.42 -49.36 -4.83
N VAL A 16 -29.14 -48.61 -3.76
CA VAL A 16 -28.29 -47.41 -3.81
C VAL A 16 -26.83 -47.85 -3.68
N ALA A 17 -26.12 -47.88 -4.81
CA ALA A 17 -24.67 -48.09 -4.83
C ALA A 17 -23.96 -46.81 -4.36
N PHE A 18 -23.51 -46.78 -3.10
CA PHE A 18 -22.62 -45.74 -2.58
C PHE A 18 -21.24 -45.87 -3.24
N SER A 19 -20.99 -45.03 -4.24
CA SER A 19 -19.66 -44.85 -4.83
C SER A 19 -18.88 -43.89 -3.95
N THR A 20 -18.00 -44.40 -3.09
CA THR A 20 -17.06 -43.58 -2.33
C THR A 20 -16.02 -43.00 -3.27
N LEU A 21 -16.29 -41.81 -3.84
CA LEU A 21 -15.29 -40.98 -4.50
C LEU A 21 -14.29 -40.50 -3.45
N SER A 22 -13.18 -41.20 -3.32
CA SER A 22 -11.99 -40.70 -2.61
C SER A 22 -11.47 -39.47 -3.37
N GLN A 23 -11.92 -38.29 -2.97
CA GLN A 23 -11.34 -37.04 -3.44
C GLN A 23 -9.92 -36.96 -2.90
N SER A 24 -8.94 -37.25 -3.76
CA SER A 24 -7.54 -36.93 -3.49
C SER A 24 -7.46 -35.41 -3.43
N VAL A 25 -7.48 -34.85 -2.23
CA VAL A 25 -7.22 -33.43 -2.04
C VAL A 25 -5.73 -33.24 -2.34
N ALA A 26 -5.44 -32.75 -3.54
CA ALA A 26 -4.08 -32.35 -3.89
C ALA A 26 -3.58 -31.37 -2.81
N PRO A 27 -2.36 -31.55 -2.28
CA PRO A 27 -1.83 -30.63 -1.28
C PRO A 27 -1.86 -29.22 -1.86
N ARG A 28 -2.63 -28.35 -1.20
CA ARG A 28 -2.72 -26.93 -1.55
C ARG A 28 -1.29 -26.39 -1.55
N ALA A 29 -0.79 -26.00 -2.72
CA ALA A 29 0.51 -25.37 -2.83
C ALA A 29 0.56 -24.23 -1.82
N VAL A 30 1.41 -24.36 -0.80
CA VAL A 30 1.67 -23.29 0.14
C VAL A 30 2.27 -22.18 -0.71
N ALA A 31 1.48 -21.11 -0.92
CA ALA A 31 1.95 -19.95 -1.66
C ALA A 31 3.26 -19.52 -1.01
N GLN A 32 4.37 -19.67 -1.73
CA GLN A 32 5.66 -19.23 -1.25
C GLN A 32 5.51 -17.75 -0.91
N THR A 33 5.69 -17.43 0.37
CA THR A 33 5.75 -16.03 0.82
C THR A 33 6.79 -15.37 -0.07
N PRO A 34 6.45 -14.33 -0.85
CA PRO A 34 7.39 -13.81 -1.83
C PRO A 34 8.61 -13.33 -1.05
N THR A 35 9.73 -14.04 -1.20
CA THR A 35 10.98 -13.68 -0.54
C THR A 35 11.36 -12.32 -1.10
N ALA A 36 11.45 -11.32 -0.23
CA ALA A 36 11.80 -9.98 -0.66
C ALA A 36 13.16 -10.05 -1.40
N PRO A 37 13.34 -9.35 -2.53
CA PRO A 37 14.59 -9.40 -3.28
C PRO A 37 15.80 -9.12 -2.37
N PRO A 38 16.98 -9.70 -2.61
CA PRO A 38 18.13 -9.55 -1.72
C PRO A 38 18.56 -8.08 -1.50
N PHE A 39 18.25 -7.19 -2.44
CA PHE A 39 18.48 -5.74 -2.36
C PHE A 39 17.37 -4.95 -1.65
N SER A 40 16.21 -5.54 -1.37
CA SER A 40 15.10 -4.85 -0.70
C SER A 40 15.33 -4.68 0.80
N TYR A 41 16.33 -5.32 1.39
CA TYR A 41 16.70 -5.07 2.79
C TYR A 41 17.69 -3.91 2.95
N GLN A 42 18.11 -3.29 1.85
CA GLN A 42 19.05 -2.17 1.91
C GLN A 42 18.31 -0.94 2.46
N SER A 43 18.53 -0.64 3.74
CA SER A 43 18.05 0.57 4.42
C SER A 43 18.87 1.80 4.02
N GLU A 44 19.30 1.89 2.77
CA GLU A 44 20.03 3.02 2.21
C GLU A 44 19.21 4.30 2.36
N ILE A 45 19.86 5.37 2.82
CA ILE A 45 19.26 6.70 2.89
C ILE A 45 19.28 7.29 1.49
N LEU A 46 18.10 7.46 0.90
CA LEU A 46 17.93 8.06 -0.42
C LEU A 46 17.86 9.58 -0.34
N MET A 47 17.27 10.11 0.74
CA MET A 47 17.09 11.54 0.91
C MET A 47 17.00 11.92 2.38
N LYS A 48 17.43 13.15 2.67
CA LYS A 48 17.25 13.82 3.96
C LYS A 48 16.61 15.18 3.74
N ASN A 49 15.75 15.61 4.65
CA ASN A 49 15.07 16.89 4.53
C ASN A 49 14.82 17.46 5.93
N PRO A 50 15.15 18.73 6.18
CA PRO A 50 14.82 19.36 7.45
C PRO A 50 13.29 19.39 7.62
N VAL A 51 12.84 19.11 8.84
CA VAL A 51 11.44 19.26 9.22
C VAL A 51 11.35 20.20 10.40
N VAL A 52 10.40 21.11 10.32
CA VAL A 52 9.98 21.93 11.45
C VAL A 52 8.63 21.41 11.91
N CYS A 53 8.66 20.46 12.84
CA CYS A 53 7.47 19.99 13.53
C CYS A 53 7.62 20.36 15.00
N ALA A 54 6.77 21.26 15.52
CA ALA A 54 6.91 21.83 16.87
C ALA A 54 7.08 20.77 17.97
N ARG A 55 6.48 19.59 17.79
CA ARG A 55 6.57 18.46 18.73
C ARG A 55 7.86 17.63 18.62
N TRP A 56 8.51 17.64 17.45
CA TRP A 56 9.71 16.84 17.18
C TRP A 56 11.00 17.67 17.22
N GLY A 57 10.88 19.00 17.38
CA GLY A 57 12.00 19.92 17.32
C GLY A 57 12.56 20.05 15.90
N SER A 58 13.77 20.57 15.79
CA SER A 58 14.53 20.54 14.54
C SER A 58 15.09 19.14 14.35
N GLN A 59 14.50 18.37 13.44
CA GLN A 59 15.00 17.05 13.06
C GLN A 59 15.02 16.87 11.55
N GLU A 60 15.94 16.02 11.09
CA GLU A 60 15.96 15.55 9.72
C GLU A 60 14.98 14.38 9.57
N THR A 61 14.04 14.50 8.62
CA THR A 61 13.34 13.35 8.07
C THR A 61 14.24 12.60 7.10
N LEU A 62 14.04 11.29 7.00
CA LEU A 62 14.81 10.42 6.10
C LEU A 62 13.86 9.68 5.18
N LEU A 63 14.13 9.66 3.88
CA LEU A 63 13.55 8.69 2.96
C LEU A 63 14.57 7.60 2.70
N ARG A 64 14.18 6.34 2.94
CA ARG A 64 15.02 5.16 2.69
C ARG A 64 14.47 4.31 1.56
N ARG A 65 15.30 3.47 0.93
CA ARG A 65 14.86 2.54 -0.11
C ARG A 65 13.77 1.58 0.40
N GLY A 66 14.05 0.86 1.49
CA GLY A 66 13.09 -0.06 2.12
C GLY A 66 12.77 -1.27 1.26
N TYR A 67 11.62 -1.93 1.50
CA TYR A 67 11.12 -3.04 0.68
C TYR A 67 9.62 -2.97 0.48
N TYR A 68 9.13 -3.78 -0.46
CA TYR A 68 7.71 -4.09 -0.60
C TYR A 68 7.48 -5.52 -1.10
N VAL A 69 6.60 -6.25 -0.39
CA VAL A 69 6.19 -7.62 -0.67
C VAL A 69 4.69 -7.74 -0.38
N GLY A 70 3.87 -7.93 -1.42
CA GLY A 70 2.42 -8.12 -1.25
C GLY A 70 1.75 -6.88 -0.66
N ASN A 71 1.29 -6.90 0.59
CA ASN A 71 0.73 -5.72 1.26
C ASN A 71 1.64 -5.18 2.38
N THR A 72 2.86 -5.68 2.46
CA THR A 72 3.83 -5.37 3.52
C THR A 72 5.05 -4.67 2.94
N GLY A 73 5.60 -3.71 3.67
CA GLY A 73 6.76 -2.94 3.20
C GLY A 73 6.94 -1.63 3.95
N PHE A 74 8.01 -0.91 3.61
CA PHE A 74 8.26 0.45 4.06
C PHE A 74 9.14 1.22 3.07
N GLY A 75 9.27 2.52 3.28
CA GLY A 75 10.19 3.38 2.54
C GLY A 75 9.73 3.65 1.11
N TYR A 76 10.70 4.01 0.28
CA TYR A 76 10.51 4.32 -1.12
C TYR A 76 9.90 3.16 -1.91
N ASP A 77 10.32 1.93 -1.65
CA ASP A 77 9.83 0.77 -2.39
C ASP A 77 8.33 0.54 -2.16
N LYS A 78 7.84 0.74 -0.94
CA LYS A 78 6.40 0.71 -0.66
C LYS A 78 5.67 1.88 -1.32
N MET A 79 6.22 3.09 -1.19
CA MET A 79 5.67 4.28 -1.86
C MET A 79 5.54 4.07 -3.39
N TYR A 80 6.58 3.51 -4.00
CA TYR A 80 6.66 3.29 -5.44
C TYR A 80 5.71 2.17 -5.90
N ASN A 81 5.78 0.99 -5.27
CA ASN A 81 5.08 -0.19 -5.76
C ASN A 81 3.62 -0.25 -5.29
N TYR A 82 3.34 0.07 -4.02
CA TYR A 82 1.99 -0.02 -3.46
C TYR A 82 1.15 1.22 -3.72
N HIS A 83 1.75 2.40 -3.58
CA HIS A 83 1.02 3.68 -3.68
C HIS A 83 1.16 4.34 -5.06
N GLN A 84 2.01 3.79 -5.93
CA GLN A 84 2.33 4.33 -7.25
C GLN A 84 2.80 5.80 -7.24
N ILE A 85 3.43 6.24 -6.14
CA ILE A 85 4.07 7.55 -6.08
C ILE A 85 5.51 7.39 -6.57
N ARG A 86 5.76 7.78 -7.82
CA ARG A 86 7.09 7.60 -8.47
C ARG A 86 7.95 8.86 -8.45
N LYS A 87 7.37 10.01 -8.06
CA LYS A 87 8.06 11.30 -7.99
C LYS A 87 8.69 11.51 -6.61
N PHE A 88 10.02 11.51 -6.53
CA PHE A 88 10.74 11.88 -5.30
C PHE A 88 10.35 13.28 -4.77
N GLY A 89 10.07 14.23 -5.66
CA GLY A 89 9.63 15.58 -5.29
C GLY A 89 8.33 15.61 -4.47
N VAL A 90 7.47 14.58 -4.57
CA VAL A 90 6.26 14.47 -3.74
C VAL A 90 6.64 14.33 -2.27
N TRP A 91 7.68 13.57 -1.94
CA TRP A 91 8.16 13.48 -0.56
C TRP A 91 8.68 14.83 -0.06
N VAL A 92 9.50 15.52 -0.86
CA VAL A 92 10.05 16.84 -0.49
C VAL A 92 8.93 17.84 -0.21
N ALA A 93 7.91 17.89 -1.07
CA ALA A 93 6.76 18.76 -0.85
C ALA A 93 5.91 18.31 0.35
N THR A 94 5.79 17.00 0.57
CA THR A 94 4.98 16.46 1.67
C THR A 94 5.65 16.65 3.03
N VAL A 95 6.99 16.74 3.11
CA VAL A 95 7.70 16.77 4.39
C VAL A 95 8.56 18.05 4.60
N GLY A 96 9.01 18.70 3.53
CA GLY A 96 10.04 19.74 3.56
C GLY A 96 9.62 21.19 3.50
N VAL A 97 8.33 21.51 3.30
CA VAL A 97 7.96 22.92 3.04
C VAL A 97 7.00 23.49 4.08
N LEU A 98 5.86 22.85 4.39
CA LEU A 98 4.87 23.41 5.34
C LEU A 98 3.98 22.31 5.95
N ALA A 99 4.54 21.14 6.18
CA ALA A 99 3.74 19.99 6.53
C ALA A 99 3.25 20.09 7.99
N GLY A 100 1.99 20.48 8.16
CA GLY A 100 1.32 20.43 9.45
C GLY A 100 1.39 18.99 9.97
N CYS A 101 2.07 18.81 11.11
CA CYS A 101 2.01 17.56 11.83
C CYS A 101 0.58 17.35 12.31
N ALA A 102 -0.03 16.23 11.93
CA ALA A 102 -1.33 15.89 12.46
C ALA A 102 -1.25 15.77 14.01
N PRO A 103 -2.19 16.35 14.77
CA PRO A 103 -2.14 16.39 16.23
C PRO A 103 -2.20 15.00 16.88
N ASP A 104 -2.74 14.00 16.18
CA ASP A 104 -3.01 12.65 16.69
C ASP A 104 -1.80 11.69 16.62
N ALA A 105 -0.61 12.22 16.31
CA ALA A 105 0.56 11.39 16.07
C ALA A 105 1.26 11.02 17.40
N ASP A 106 1.56 9.73 17.57
CA ASP A 106 2.44 9.17 18.61
C ASP A 106 3.74 10.00 18.74
N PRO A 107 4.34 10.18 19.93
CA PRO A 107 5.62 10.89 20.08
C PRO A 107 6.74 10.39 19.15
N THR A 108 6.64 9.15 18.66
CA THR A 108 7.61 8.49 17.78
C THR A 108 7.14 8.32 16.33
N THR A 109 5.88 8.68 16.03
CA THR A 109 5.35 8.64 14.65
C THR A 109 4.71 9.98 14.29
N ALA A 110 5.11 10.60 13.19
CA ALA A 110 4.50 11.82 12.66
C ALA A 110 3.73 11.50 11.39
N VAL A 111 2.59 12.17 11.21
CA VAL A 111 1.84 12.15 9.95
C VAL A 111 1.84 13.56 9.38
N PHE A 112 2.42 13.67 8.20
CA PHE A 112 2.46 14.88 7.41
C PHE A 112 1.37 14.82 6.35
N ARG A 113 0.63 15.92 6.19
CA ARG A 113 -0.47 16.00 5.22
C ARG A 113 -0.32 17.26 4.38
N ASN A 114 -0.36 17.09 3.06
CA ASN A 114 -0.34 18.19 2.09
C ASN A 114 -1.39 17.93 1.00
N TYR A 115 -1.76 18.97 0.27
CA TYR A 115 -2.58 18.83 -0.93
C TYR A 115 -1.80 19.29 -2.16
N PHE A 116 -2.09 18.67 -3.29
CA PHE A 116 -1.50 19.00 -4.58
C PHE A 116 -2.63 19.32 -5.55
N GLU A 117 -2.54 20.45 -6.22
CA GLU A 117 -3.43 20.79 -7.32
C GLU A 117 -2.74 20.51 -8.65
N ARG A 118 -3.46 19.86 -9.56
CA ARG A 118 -2.96 19.62 -10.91
C ARG A 118 -2.91 20.94 -11.68
N VAL A 119 -1.77 21.20 -12.29
CA VAL A 119 -1.55 22.34 -13.19
C VAL A 119 -1.38 21.82 -14.62
N GLN A 120 -2.05 22.48 -15.56
CA GLN A 120 -1.87 22.24 -16.99
C GLN A 120 -1.20 23.44 -17.62
N CYS A 121 -0.07 23.20 -18.30
CA CYS A 121 0.67 24.22 -19.02
C CYS A 121 0.53 24.01 -20.52
N SER A 122 0.32 25.10 -21.26
CA SER A 122 0.48 25.10 -22.71
C SER A 122 1.95 25.24 -23.07
N PHE A 123 2.43 24.43 -24.02
CA PHE A 123 3.84 24.44 -24.43
C PHE A 123 4.17 25.57 -25.41
N TRP A 124 3.16 26.08 -26.13
CA TRP A 124 3.34 27.13 -27.13
C TRP A 124 3.38 28.54 -26.53
N ILE A 125 2.70 28.73 -25.41
CA ILE A 125 2.59 29.99 -24.68
C ILE A 125 2.72 29.54 -23.24
N ILE A 126 3.80 29.89 -22.54
CA ILE A 126 4.06 29.47 -21.14
C ILE A 126 2.95 30.04 -20.26
N ASN A 127 1.82 29.35 -20.26
CA ASN A 127 0.60 29.70 -19.59
C ASN A 127 0.13 28.43 -18.92
N CYS A 128 0.30 28.43 -17.60
CA CYS A 128 -0.08 27.36 -16.72
C CYS A 128 -1.34 27.78 -15.98
N ARG A 129 -2.36 26.92 -15.97
CA ARG A 129 -3.57 27.12 -15.18
C ARG A 129 -3.81 25.94 -14.27
N ALA A 130 -4.34 26.24 -13.09
CA ALA A 130 -4.85 25.22 -12.18
C ALA A 130 -6.06 24.54 -12.82
N THR A 131 -6.19 23.22 -12.69
CA THR A 131 -7.32 22.48 -13.25
C THR A 131 -8.47 22.30 -12.26
N GLY A 132 -8.28 22.66 -10.99
CA GLY A 132 -9.21 22.34 -9.90
C GLY A 132 -9.17 20.87 -9.45
N GLU A 133 -8.34 20.02 -10.07
CA GLU A 133 -8.16 18.64 -9.60
C GLU A 133 -7.18 18.64 -8.42
N ILE A 134 -7.69 18.40 -7.21
CA ILE A 134 -6.92 18.40 -5.97
C ILE A 134 -6.75 16.97 -5.47
N GLN A 135 -5.54 16.62 -5.02
CA GLN A 135 -5.26 15.37 -4.34
C GLN A 135 -4.52 15.61 -3.02
N TRP A 136 -5.08 15.06 -1.94
CA TRP A 136 -4.43 15.02 -0.63
C TRP A 136 -3.41 13.89 -0.58
N VAL A 137 -2.25 14.16 0.00
CA VAL A 137 -1.16 13.20 0.17
C VAL A 137 -0.74 13.20 1.64
N ARG A 138 -0.55 12.01 2.17
CA ARG A 138 -0.05 11.79 3.51
C ARG A 138 1.27 11.07 3.48
N SER A 139 2.13 11.43 4.41
CA SER A 139 3.43 10.81 4.65
C SER A 139 3.47 10.39 6.12
N VAL A 140 3.81 9.12 6.37
CA VAL A 140 3.94 8.55 7.71
C VAL A 140 5.41 8.35 7.99
N GLU A 141 5.89 9.03 9.01
CA GLU A 141 7.28 8.99 9.45
C GLU A 141 7.37 8.38 10.83
N SER A 142 8.38 7.54 11.04
CA SER A 142 8.70 7.00 12.35
C SER A 142 10.16 7.24 12.71
N ASN A 143 10.34 7.83 13.88
CA ASN A 143 11.63 8.01 14.51
C ASN A 143 12.08 6.79 15.33
N ARG A 144 11.30 5.72 15.33
CA ARG A 144 11.67 4.48 16.02
C ARG A 144 12.94 3.90 15.40
N LEU A 145 13.85 3.45 16.27
CA LEU A 145 15.05 2.74 15.86
C LEU A 145 14.69 1.31 15.47
N ASP A 146 15.16 0.85 14.33
CA ASP A 146 15.05 -0.54 13.89
C ASP A 146 16.40 -1.24 14.12
N GLN A 147 16.44 -2.14 15.10
CA GLN A 147 17.67 -2.86 15.45
C GLN A 147 18.14 -3.82 14.35
N ASN A 148 17.26 -4.17 13.41
CA ASN A 148 17.61 -5.03 12.29
C ASN A 148 18.27 -4.25 11.14
N MET A 149 18.30 -2.91 11.21
CA MET A 149 19.07 -2.11 10.26
C MET A 149 20.56 -2.18 10.57
N THR A 150 21.34 -2.47 9.53
CA THR A 150 22.81 -2.54 9.60
C THR A 150 23.49 -1.18 9.41
N THR A 151 22.71 -0.12 9.10
CA THR A 151 23.22 1.24 8.93
C THR A 151 23.52 1.91 10.28
N SER A 152 24.45 2.87 10.30
CA SER A 152 24.81 3.64 11.50
C SER A 152 23.64 4.45 12.05
N ASP A 153 22.84 5.07 11.17
CA ASP A 153 21.54 5.61 11.52
C ASP A 153 20.48 4.50 11.44
N LYS A 154 19.90 4.12 12.58
CA LYS A 154 18.87 3.08 12.69
C LYS A 154 17.43 3.61 12.64
N ARG A 155 17.22 4.91 12.45
CA ARG A 155 15.86 5.49 12.37
C ARG A 155 15.14 5.00 11.12
N LYS A 156 13.90 4.52 11.25
CA LYS A 156 13.09 4.12 10.08
C LYS A 156 12.89 5.27 9.09
N GLY A 157 12.68 6.49 9.60
CA GLY A 157 12.33 7.63 8.78
C GLY A 157 10.94 7.44 8.17
N ASN A 158 10.79 7.83 6.91
CA ASN A 158 9.55 7.68 6.17
C ASN A 158 9.21 6.21 5.93
N ILE A 159 8.08 5.76 6.49
CA ILE A 159 7.60 4.39 6.32
C ILE A 159 6.70 4.29 5.09
N SER A 160 5.93 5.32 4.77
CA SER A 160 5.01 5.29 3.62
C SER A 160 4.59 6.70 3.22
N ILE A 161 4.29 6.88 1.93
CA ILE A 161 3.57 8.04 1.40
C ILE A 161 2.41 7.52 0.57
N TYR A 162 1.22 8.11 0.73
CA TYR A 162 0.01 7.67 0.04
C TYR A 162 -0.96 8.81 -0.22
N CYS A 163 -1.78 8.63 -1.26
CA CYS A 163 -2.91 9.51 -1.53
C CYS A 163 -4.05 9.24 -0.55
N GLU A 164 -4.59 10.30 0.04
CA GLU A 164 -5.78 10.21 0.88
C GLU A 164 -7.02 10.10 -0.01
N ASN A 165 -7.73 8.99 0.16
CA ASN A 165 -9.03 8.66 -0.42
C ASN A 165 -9.16 8.68 -1.96
N PRO A 166 -8.60 7.70 -2.68
CA PRO A 166 -9.00 7.38 -4.06
C PRO A 166 -10.04 6.25 -3.96
N ALA A 167 -11.32 6.52 -4.19
CA ALA A 167 -12.46 5.68 -3.77
C ALA A 167 -12.44 4.16 -4.10
N THR A 168 -11.45 3.59 -4.80
CA THR A 168 -11.33 2.13 -5.02
C THR A 168 -9.92 1.52 -5.00
N ALA A 169 -8.84 2.25 -4.71
CA ALA A 169 -7.51 1.65 -4.48
C ALA A 169 -6.58 2.69 -3.85
N PRO A 170 -5.54 2.32 -3.06
CA PRO A 170 -4.57 3.27 -2.47
C PRO A 170 -3.64 3.94 -3.50
N LEU A 171 -3.99 3.85 -4.79
CA LEU A 171 -3.21 4.37 -5.91
C LEU A 171 -3.48 5.85 -6.08
N CYS A 172 -2.40 6.60 -6.25
CA CYS A 172 -2.51 8.01 -6.62
C CYS A 172 -2.96 8.18 -8.07
N PRO A 173 -3.70 9.25 -8.40
CA PRO A 173 -4.00 9.59 -9.79
C PRO A 173 -2.73 9.65 -10.64
N ASP A 174 -2.85 9.23 -11.90
CA ASP A 174 -1.74 9.15 -12.85
C ASP A 174 -0.91 10.44 -12.95
N TRP A 175 -1.56 11.61 -12.90
CA TRP A 175 -0.88 12.90 -13.01
C TRP A 175 0.02 13.20 -11.81
N MET A 176 -0.25 12.61 -10.65
CA MET A 176 0.65 12.66 -9.51
C MET A 176 1.79 11.65 -9.66
N ALA A 177 1.46 10.43 -10.13
CA ALA A 177 2.41 9.33 -10.26
C ALA A 177 3.46 9.53 -11.37
N LYS A 178 3.11 10.18 -12.48
CA LYS A 178 3.93 10.23 -13.72
C LYS A 178 4.85 11.44 -13.79
N VAL A 179 6.15 11.23 -13.98
CA VAL A 179 7.10 12.28 -14.37
C VAL A 179 6.62 12.88 -15.71
N PRO A 180 6.43 14.21 -15.83
CA PRO A 180 6.17 14.82 -17.12
C PRO A 180 7.35 14.50 -18.04
N VAL A 181 7.05 13.91 -19.20
CA VAL A 181 8.04 13.67 -20.25
C VAL A 181 8.38 14.98 -20.93
#